data_AF-A0A1B9NCZ1-F1
#
_entry.id   AF-A0A1B9NCZ1-F1
#
_cell.length_a   1.000
_cell.length_b   1.000
_cell.length_c   1.000
_cell.angle_alpha   90.00
_cell.angle_beta   90.00
_cell.angle_gamma   90.00
#
_symmetry.space_group_name_H-M   'P 1'
#
loop_
_entity.id
_entity.type
_entity.pdbx_description
1 polymer ?
#
loop_
_entity_poly.entity_id
_entity_poly.type
_entity_poly.pdbx_seq_one_letter_code
_entity_poly.pdbx_strand_id
1 'polypeptide(L)'
;MSNSPSFPCYQCGACCCSVNRSQETQFLDSGNGVCRYYDHQTKLCTIYETRPDICRVDKQYQLNYKNKYSWVEFIEINTIACKILNLK
;
A
#
# COMPACT_ATOMS: atom_id res chain seq x y z
N MET A 1 8.72 18.80 -16.95
CA MET A 1 7.66 18.09 -16.22
C MET A 1 7.95 16.61 -16.36
N SER A 2 8.54 15.97 -15.36
CA SER A 2 8.85 14.55 -15.41
C SER A 2 7.55 13.75 -15.27
N ASN A 3 7.06 13.18 -16.38
CA ASN A 3 5.94 12.24 -16.42
C ASN A 3 6.35 10.92 -15.78
N SER A 4 6.45 10.91 -14.46
CA SER A 4 6.69 9.71 -13.68
C SER A 4 5.38 8.91 -13.56
N PRO A 5 5.36 7.61 -13.93
CA PRO A 5 4.13 6.82 -13.90
C PRO A 5 3.65 6.65 -12.47
N SER A 6 2.34 6.79 -12.23
CA SER A 6 1.75 6.49 -10.92
C SER A 6 1.89 5.00 -10.59
N PHE A 7 1.89 4.66 -9.30
CA PHE A 7 1.86 3.26 -8.86
C PHE A 7 0.63 2.55 -9.44
N PRO A 8 0.78 1.44 -10.19
CA PRO A 8 -0.32 0.79 -10.92
C PRO A 8 -1.18 -0.09 -10.00
N CYS A 9 -1.73 0.49 -8.94
CA CYS A 9 -2.65 -0.19 -8.05
C CYS A 9 -4.00 -0.42 -8.74
N TYR A 10 -4.45 -1.68 -8.80
CA TYR A 10 -5.78 -2.06 -9.31
C TYR A 10 -6.78 -2.34 -8.18
N GLN A 11 -6.54 -1.75 -6.99
CA GLN A 11 -7.45 -1.76 -5.85
C GLN A 11 -7.91 -3.15 -5.38
N CYS A 12 -7.03 -4.15 -5.43
CA CYS A 12 -7.38 -5.54 -5.09
C CYS A 12 -7.55 -5.85 -3.60
N GLY A 13 -7.25 -4.91 -2.72
CA GLY A 13 -7.36 -5.10 -1.26
C GLY A 13 -6.23 -5.91 -0.60
N ALA A 14 -5.32 -6.52 -1.37
CA ALA A 14 -4.30 -7.44 -0.83
C ALA A 14 -3.39 -6.80 0.25
N CYS A 15 -3.04 -5.52 0.10
CA CYS A 15 -2.29 -4.79 1.13
C CYS A 15 -3.11 -4.55 2.41
N CYS A 16 -4.41 -4.31 2.29
CA CYS A 16 -5.32 -4.21 3.44
C CYS A 16 -5.47 -5.56 4.16
N CYS A 17 -5.40 -6.67 3.43
CA CYS A 17 -5.44 -8.03 3.98
C CYS A 17 -4.07 -8.55 4.48
N SER A 18 -3.07 -7.68 4.64
CA SER A 18 -1.72 -8.06 5.07
C SER A 18 -1.04 -6.98 5.92
N VAL A 19 -1.82 -6.22 6.69
CA VAL A 19 -1.32 -5.10 7.52
C VAL A 19 -0.53 -5.55 8.75
N ASN A 20 -0.53 -6.84 9.08
CA ASN A 20 0.33 -7.41 10.12
C ASN A 20 1.78 -7.66 9.66
N ARG A 21 2.11 -7.43 8.39
CA ARG A 21 3.46 -7.72 7.85
C ARG A 21 4.49 -6.63 8.13
N SER A 22 4.08 -5.52 8.74
CA SER A 22 4.94 -4.37 9.06
C SER A 22 4.47 -3.73 10.36
N GLN A 23 5.44 -3.28 11.16
CA GLN A 23 5.18 -2.61 12.43
C GLN A 23 4.42 -1.29 12.23
N GLU A 24 4.73 -0.60 11.14
CA GLU A 24 4.15 0.68 10.73
C GLU A 24 2.65 0.56 10.41
N THR A 25 2.18 -0.62 10.02
CA THR A 25 0.75 -0.87 9.72
C THR A 25 0.01 -1.60 10.84
N GLN A 26 0.69 -1.96 11.94
CA GLN A 26 0.09 -2.77 13.01
C GLN A 26 -1.12 -2.08 13.68
N PHE A 27 -1.13 -0.75 13.73
CA PHE A 27 -2.27 0.02 14.27
C PHE A 27 -3.54 -0.07 13.39
N LEU A 28 -3.44 -0.59 12.17
CA LEU A 28 -4.56 -0.82 11.28
C LEU A 28 -5.14 -2.22 11.44
N ASP A 29 -4.37 -3.17 11.95
CA ASP A 29 -4.77 -4.56 12.13
C ASP A 29 -5.99 -4.67 13.05
N SER A 30 -6.96 -5.50 12.66
CA SER A 30 -8.13 -5.87 13.45
C SER A 30 -7.89 -7.08 14.37
N GLY A 31 -6.67 -7.63 14.35
CA GLY A 31 -6.24 -8.77 15.18
C GLY A 31 -6.07 -10.07 14.38
N ASN A 32 -6.34 -10.07 13.07
CA ASN A 32 -6.22 -11.23 12.19
C ASN A 32 -5.34 -10.96 10.95
N GLY A 33 -4.63 -9.83 10.92
CA GLY A 33 -3.83 -9.38 9.79
C GLY A 33 -4.57 -8.58 8.72
N VAL A 34 -5.90 -8.44 8.85
CA VAL A 34 -6.73 -7.61 7.98
C VAL A 34 -6.97 -6.25 8.62
N CYS A 35 -6.87 -5.20 7.80
CA CYS A 35 -7.13 -3.83 8.15
C CYS A 35 -8.58 -3.66 8.65
N ARG A 36 -8.75 -2.97 9.78
CA ARG A 36 -10.07 -2.64 10.37
C ARG A 36 -10.98 -1.82 9.45
N TYR A 37 -10.43 -1.21 8.41
CA TYR A 37 -11.17 -0.44 7.39
C TYR A 37 -11.41 -1.22 6.10
N TYR A 38 -11.03 -2.50 6.03
CA TYR A 38 -11.26 -3.33 4.86
C TYR A 38 -12.72 -3.78 4.79
N ASP A 39 -13.38 -3.50 3.67
CA ASP A 39 -14.72 -4.00 3.37
C ASP A 39 -14.60 -5.28 2.53
N HIS A 40 -15.05 -6.39 3.10
CA HIS A 40 -15.01 -7.71 2.46
C HIS A 40 -15.93 -7.84 1.24
N GLN A 41 -17.00 -7.04 1.16
CA GLN A 41 -17.94 -7.11 0.03
C GLN A 41 -17.36 -6.40 -1.19
N THR A 42 -16.87 -5.16 -0.99
CA THR A 42 -16.32 -4.34 -2.08
C THR A 42 -14.84 -4.61 -2.35
N LYS A 43 -14.12 -5.24 -1.41
CA LYS A 43 -12.66 -5.41 -1.38
C LYS A 43 -11.91 -4.07 -1.32
N LEU A 44 -12.59 -3.00 -0.90
CA LEU A 44 -12.03 -1.65 -0.80
C LEU A 44 -11.83 -1.23 0.65
N CYS A 45 -11.09 -0.15 0.83
CA CYS A 45 -10.95 0.51 2.11
C CYS A 45 -12.14 1.47 2.31
N THR A 46 -12.83 1.41 3.44
CA THR A 46 -13.95 2.30 3.78
C THR A 46 -13.53 3.76 3.91
N ILE A 47 -12.22 4.02 4.05
CA ILE A 47 -11.61 5.34 4.09
C ILE A 47 -10.62 5.56 2.93
N TYR A 48 -10.86 4.98 1.74
CA TYR A 48 -9.88 4.96 0.64
C TYR A 48 -9.28 6.35 0.33
N GLU A 49 -10.13 7.37 0.18
CA GLU A 49 -9.72 8.74 -0.13
C GLU A 49 -8.94 9.43 0.98
N THR A 50 -9.15 9.01 2.24
CA THR A 50 -8.50 9.57 3.44
C THR A 50 -7.59 8.56 4.13
N ARG A 51 -7.15 7.52 3.41
CA ARG A 51 -6.25 6.48 3.93
C ARG A 51 -4.97 7.13 4.48
N PRO A 52 -4.40 6.59 5.57
CA PRO A 52 -3.21 7.16 6.18
C PRO A 52 -2.02 7.10 5.20
N ASP A 53 -1.04 7.98 5.39
CA ASP A 53 0.13 8.08 4.50
C ASP A 53 0.91 6.77 4.38
N ILE A 54 0.90 5.91 5.41
CA ILE A 54 1.51 4.58 5.35
C ILE A 54 0.91 3.68 4.26
N CYS A 55 -0.36 3.89 3.90
CA CYS A 55 -1.03 3.15 2.84
C CYS A 55 -0.87 3.79 1.44
N ARG A 56 -0.18 4.92 1.33
CA ARG A 56 -0.02 5.71 0.09
C ARG A 56 1.41 5.60 -0.42
N VAL A 57 1.61 4.85 -1.51
CA VAL A 57 2.93 4.59 -2.11
C VAL A 57 3.66 5.90 -2.47
N ASP A 58 2.96 6.86 -3.06
CA ASP A 58 3.49 8.19 -3.38
C ASP A 58 3.94 8.96 -2.14
N LYS A 59 3.16 8.94 -1.06
CA LYS A 59 3.54 9.58 0.21
C LYS A 59 4.71 8.89 0.88
N GLN A 60 4.71 7.56 0.94
CA GLN A 60 5.83 6.80 1.49
C GLN A 60 7.13 7.11 0.75
N TYR A 61 7.09 7.21 -0.58
CA TYR A 61 8.25 7.65 -1.35
C TYR A 61 8.74 9.04 -0.91
N GLN A 62 7.86 10.02 -0.91
CA GLN A 62 8.21 11.41 -0.58
C GLN A 62 8.76 11.56 0.84
N LEU A 63 8.18 10.84 1.81
CA LEU A 63 8.52 10.96 3.23
C LEU A 63 9.77 10.15 3.59
N ASN A 64 9.90 8.93 3.06
CA ASN A 64 10.84 7.94 3.60
C ASN A 64 11.91 7.45 2.61
N TYR A 65 11.66 7.54 1.30
CA TYR A 65 12.46 6.79 0.31
C TYR A 65 13.04 7.62 -0.84
N LYS A 66 12.63 8.88 -1.02
CA LYS A 66 13.11 9.76 -2.12
C LYS A 66 14.61 9.99 -2.17
N ASN A 67 15.29 9.84 -1.02
CA ASN A 67 16.76 10.01 -0.91
C ASN A 67 17.50 8.67 -1.09
N LYS A 68 16.78 7.55 -1.24
CA LYS A 68 17.34 6.19 -1.32
C LYS A 68 17.09 5.53 -2.68
N TYR A 69 15.96 5.83 -3.31
CA TYR A 69 15.56 5.26 -4.58
C TYR A 69 15.08 6.36 -5.52
N SER A 70 15.24 6.17 -6.82
CA SER A 70 14.44 6.88 -7.79
C SER A 70 12.97 6.46 -7.68
N TRP A 71 12.06 7.28 -8.21
CA TRP A 71 10.65 6.93 -8.23
C TRP A 71 10.39 5.63 -9.00
N VAL A 72 11.08 5.42 -10.12
CA VAL A 72 10.91 4.23 -10.97
C VAL A 72 11.29 2.96 -10.21
N GLU A 73 12.46 2.95 -9.55
CA GLU A 73 12.90 1.81 -8.73
C GLU A 73 11.94 1.53 -7.58
N PHE A 74 11.46 2.59 -6.92
CA PHE A 74 10.50 2.44 -5.82
C PHE A 74 9.17 1.85 -6.28
N ILE A 75 8.67 2.27 -7.45
CA ILE A 75 7.47 1.70 -8.07
C ILE A 75 7.68 0.23 -8.43
N GLU A 76 8.84 -0.15 -8.98
CA GLU A 76 9.15 -1.52 -9.33
C GLU A 76 9.14 -2.44 -8.09
N ILE A 77 9.83 -2.03 -7.02
CA ILE A 77 9.86 -2.75 -5.74
C ILE A 77 8.44 -2.91 -5.17
N ASN A 78 7.63 -1.83 -5.14
CA ASN A 78 6.25 -1.91 -4.64
C ASN A 78 5.36 -2.76 -5.54
N THR A 79 5.63 -2.82 -6.85
CA THR A 79 4.89 -3.68 -7.79
C THR A 79 5.19 -5.16 -7.54
N ILE A 80 6.45 -5.50 -7.27
CA ILE A 80 6.85 -6.86 -6.85
C ILE A 80 6.16 -7.24 -5.54
N ALA A 81 6.21 -6.38 -4.53
CA ALA A 81 5.52 -6.60 -3.26
C ALA A 81 4.01 -6.80 -3.46
N CYS A 82 3.37 -5.95 -4.28
CA CYS A 82 1.94 -6.06 -4.62
C CYS A 82 1.59 -7.44 -5.23
N LYS A 83 2.40 -7.91 -6.20
CA LYS A 83 2.23 -9.24 -6.81
C LYS A 83 2.36 -10.35 -5.77
N ILE A 84 3.39 -10.30 -4.92
CA ILE A 84 3.60 -11.29 -3.85
C ILE A 84 2.40 -11.36 -2.90
N LEU A 85 1.82 -10.21 -2.55
CA LEU A 85 0.62 -10.19 -1.70
C LEU A 85 -0.62 -10.75 -2.39
N ASN A 86 -0.72 -10.64 -3.72
CA ASN A 86 -1.87 -11.10 -4.48
C ASN A 86 -1.82 -12.59 -4.87
N LEU A 87 -0.67 -13.25 -4.74
CA LEU A 87 -0.49 -14.70 -4.98
C LEU A 87 -1.02 -15.59 -3.84
N LYS A 88 -1.59 -14.99 -2.79
CA LYS A 88 -2.12 -15.70 -1.61
C LYS A 88 -3.56 -16.15 -1.80
#